data_AF-A0A376YC42-F1
#
_entry.id   AF-A0A376YC42-F1
#
_cell.length_a   1.000
_cell.length_b   1.000
_cell.length_c   1.000
_cell.angle_alpha   90.00
_cell.angle_beta   90.00
_cell.angle_gamma   90.00
#
_symmetry.space_group_name_H-M   'P 1'
#
loop_
_entity.id
_entity.type
_entity.pdbx_description
1 polymer ?
#
loop_
_entity_poly.entity_id
_entity_poly.type
_entity_poly.pdbx_seq_one_letter_code
_entity_poly.pdbx_strand_id
1 'polypeptide(L)'
;MSRIGKDAAGQFILDHCRKENIDIQSLKQDVSIDTSINVGLVTEDGERTFVTNRNGSLWKLNIDDVDFSRFSQAKLLSLASIFNSPLLDGKALTEIFTQAKNPADDYLCRYDQTAVE
;
A
#
# COMPACT_ATOMS: atom_id res chain seq x y z
N MET A 1 -2.60 -2.48 -5.32
CA MET A 1 -2.96 -3.54 -4.34
C MET A 1 -2.81 -2.94 -2.95
N SER A 2 -3.83 -3.05 -2.11
CA SER A 2 -3.81 -2.53 -0.74
C SER A 2 -4.97 -3.11 0.07
N ARG A 3 -5.00 -2.78 1.36
CA ARG A 3 -6.08 -3.12 2.28
C ARG A 3 -6.55 -1.87 3.04
N ILE A 4 -7.86 -1.67 3.07
CA ILE A 4 -8.54 -0.55 3.75
C ILE A 4 -9.71 -1.08 4.58
N GLY A 5 -10.17 -0.28 5.53
CA GLY A 5 -11.40 -0.56 6.27
C GLY A 5 -12.64 -0.44 5.40
N LYS A 6 -13.72 -1.13 5.80
CA LYS A 6 -15.06 -0.90 5.22
C LYS A 6 -15.75 0.28 5.93
N ASP A 7 -15.15 1.45 5.81
CA ASP A 7 -15.54 2.69 6.48
C ASP A 7 -15.56 3.89 5.51
N ALA A 8 -15.89 5.08 6.03
CA ALA A 8 -15.98 6.29 5.22
C ALA A 8 -14.64 6.72 4.60
N ALA A 9 -13.52 6.55 5.33
CA ALA A 9 -12.19 6.88 4.82
C ALA A 9 -11.76 5.92 3.71
N GLY A 10 -12.07 4.62 3.86
CA GLY A 10 -11.89 3.62 2.83
C GLY A 10 -12.72 3.92 1.59
N GLN A 11 -13.98 4.31 1.76
CA GLN A 11 -14.84 4.72 0.65
C GLN A 11 -14.29 5.94 -0.09
N PHE A 12 -13.78 6.93 0.66
CA PHE A 12 -13.12 8.11 0.08
C PHE A 12 -11.91 7.73 -0.78
N ILE A 13 -11.07 6.78 -0.35
CA ILE A 13 -9.95 6.26 -1.14
C ILE A 13 -10.45 5.59 -2.43
N LEU A 14 -11.48 4.75 -2.35
CA LEU A 14 -12.04 4.08 -3.52
C LEU A 14 -12.59 5.07 -4.55
N ASP A 15 -13.28 6.11 -4.09
CA ASP A 15 -13.85 7.14 -4.97
C ASP A 15 -12.76 7.98 -5.63
N HIS A 16 -11.69 8.29 -4.90
CA HIS A 16 -10.50 8.92 -5.47
C HIS A 16 -9.86 8.03 -6.54
N CYS A 17 -9.61 6.74 -6.26
CA CYS A 17 -9.06 5.82 -7.24
C CYS A 17 -9.93 5.72 -8.50
N ARG A 18 -11.25 5.66 -8.37
CA ARG A 18 -12.18 5.64 -9.52
C ARG A 18 -12.06 6.92 -10.35
N LYS A 19 -12.03 8.07 -9.69
CA LYS A 19 -11.89 9.38 -10.36
C LYS A 19 -10.57 9.47 -11.15
N GLU A 20 -9.48 8.94 -10.59
CA GLU A 20 -8.15 8.96 -11.20
C GLU A 20 -7.89 7.76 -12.14
N ASN A 21 -8.91 6.94 -12.43
CA ASN A 21 -8.83 5.74 -13.28
C ASN A 21 -7.79 4.70 -12.81
N ILE A 22 -7.63 4.56 -11.50
CA ILE A 22 -6.79 3.53 -10.88
C ILE A 22 -7.58 2.23 -10.77
N ASP A 23 -7.00 1.12 -11.23
CA ASP A 23 -7.57 -0.23 -11.03
C ASP A 23 -7.60 -0.57 -9.53
N ILE A 24 -8.80 -0.89 -9.04
CA ILE A 24 -9.08 -1.23 -7.64
C ILE A 24 -9.51 -2.69 -7.44
N GLN A 25 -9.42 -3.57 -8.44
CA GLN A 25 -9.92 -4.94 -8.30
C GLN A 25 -9.15 -5.73 -7.21
N SER A 26 -7.87 -5.41 -7.02
CA SER A 26 -7.01 -6.00 -5.98
C SER A 26 -6.80 -5.06 -4.79
N LEU A 27 -7.73 -4.13 -4.55
CA LEU A 27 -7.78 -3.29 -3.35
C LEU A 27 -8.92 -3.82 -2.46
N LYS A 28 -8.56 -4.42 -1.32
CA LYS A 28 -9.51 -5.13 -0.45
C LYS A 28 -10.10 -4.20 0.61
N GLN A 29 -11.41 -4.31 0.84
CA GLN A 29 -12.08 -3.74 2.01
C GLN A 29 -12.26 -4.81 3.09
N ASP A 30 -11.93 -4.47 4.32
CA ASP A 30 -12.00 -5.36 5.48
C ASP A 30 -12.84 -4.70 6.59
N VAL A 31 -13.88 -5.40 7.06
CA VAL A 31 -14.79 -4.90 8.11
C VAL A 31 -14.18 -4.94 9.52
N SER A 32 -13.06 -5.67 9.69
CA SER A 32 -12.44 -5.90 11.00
C SER A 32 -11.34 -4.89 11.34
N ILE A 33 -11.07 -3.93 10.44
CA ILE A 33 -10.02 -2.92 10.61
C ILE A 33 -10.57 -1.53 10.28
N ASP A 34 -9.97 -0.52 10.87
CA ASP A 34 -10.15 0.87 10.45
C ASP A 34 -9.13 1.23 9.37
N THR A 35 -9.57 1.96 8.34
CA THR A 35 -8.67 2.62 7.39
C THR A 35 -7.73 3.55 8.16
N SER A 36 -6.43 3.46 7.92
CA SER A 36 -5.44 4.34 8.57
C SER A 36 -5.71 5.81 8.24
N ILE A 37 -5.88 6.63 9.28
CA ILE A 37 -5.95 8.09 9.21
C ILE A 37 -4.73 8.64 9.95
N ASN A 38 -3.94 9.46 9.25
CA ASN A 38 -2.82 10.19 9.83
C ASN A 38 -3.24 11.67 9.95
N VAL A 39 -3.24 12.19 11.17
CA VAL A 39 -3.53 13.60 11.43
C VAL A 39 -2.21 14.33 11.56
N GLY A 40 -1.87 15.13 10.53
CA GLY A 40 -0.72 16.03 10.56
C GLY A 40 -1.04 17.31 11.31
N LEU A 41 -0.29 17.59 12.37
CA LEU A 41 -0.28 18.86 13.08
C LEU A 41 0.90 19.67 12.55
N VAL A 42 0.60 20.87 12.04
CA VAL A 42 1.60 21.76 11.44
C VAL A 42 1.68 23.04 12.26
N THR A 43 2.88 23.38 12.73
CA THR A 43 3.15 24.63 13.46
C THR A 43 3.43 25.77 12.48
N GLU A 44 3.41 27.02 12.98
CA GLU A 44 3.61 28.21 12.15
C GLU A 44 4.98 28.25 11.45
N ASP A 45 6.00 27.64 12.06
CA ASP A 45 7.35 27.50 11.49
C ASP A 45 7.47 26.36 10.46
N GLY A 46 6.39 25.61 10.24
CA GLY A 46 6.31 24.55 9.24
C GLY A 46 6.68 23.15 9.74
N GLU A 47 7.11 23.01 11.00
CA GLU A 47 7.34 21.69 11.62
C GLU A 47 6.06 20.86 11.64
N ARG A 48 6.22 19.54 11.56
CA ARG A 48 5.10 18.59 11.44
C ARG A 48 5.21 17.48 12.44
N THR A 49 4.09 17.16 13.09
CA THR A 49 3.95 15.97 13.93
C THR A 49 2.72 15.20 13.50
N PHE A 50 2.79 13.87 13.53
CA PHE A 50 1.70 13.01 13.11
C PHE A 50 1.09 12.24 14.27
N VAL A 51 -0.22 12.34 14.43
CA VAL A 51 -1.01 11.42 15.25
C VAL A 51 -1.52 10.31 14.33
N THR A 52 -1.16 9.06 14.62
CA THR A 52 -1.44 7.92 13.76
C THR A 52 -2.19 6.82 14.50
N ASN A 53 -2.98 6.02 13.77
CA ASN A 53 -3.60 4.82 14.31
C ASN A 53 -2.63 3.62 14.20
N ARG A 54 -2.05 3.21 15.33
CA ARG A 54 -1.12 2.07 15.41
C ARG A 54 -1.74 0.71 15.03
N ASN A 55 -3.06 0.62 15.04
CA ASN A 55 -3.84 -0.56 14.65
C ASN A 55 -4.54 -0.41 13.29
N GLY A 56 -4.36 0.71 12.60
CA GLY A 56 -5.01 0.99 11.32
C GLY A 56 -4.49 0.13 10.17
N SER A 57 -5.19 0.17 9.04
CA SER A 57 -4.97 -0.69 7.88
C SER A 57 -3.52 -0.71 7.34
N LEU A 58 -2.76 0.39 7.43
CA LEU A 58 -1.35 0.45 7.05
C LEU A 58 -0.48 -0.57 7.81
N TRP A 59 -0.77 -0.77 9.09
CA TRP A 59 -0.07 -1.75 9.95
C TRP A 59 -0.55 -3.18 9.74
N LYS A 60 -1.63 -3.37 8.98
CA LYS A 60 -2.24 -4.67 8.70
C LYS A 60 -1.88 -5.18 7.30
N LEU A 61 -1.54 -4.31 6.35
CA LEU A 61 -1.12 -4.70 5.00
C LEU A 61 -0.02 -5.78 5.05
N ASN A 62 -0.27 -6.92 4.42
CA ASN A 62 0.66 -8.05 4.39
C ASN A 62 0.61 -8.79 3.04
N ILE A 63 1.33 -9.90 2.91
CA ILE A 63 1.46 -10.63 1.65
C ILE A 63 0.12 -11.18 1.12
N ASP A 64 -0.84 -11.49 1.98
CA ASP A 64 -2.17 -11.98 1.58
C ASP A 64 -2.97 -10.92 0.82
N ASP A 65 -2.57 -9.66 0.90
CA ASP A 65 -3.16 -8.53 0.16
C ASP A 65 -2.55 -8.37 -1.25
N VAL A 66 -1.52 -9.15 -1.60
CA VAL A 66 -0.88 -9.15 -2.93
C VAL A 66 -1.52 -10.22 -3.81
N ASP A 67 -1.97 -9.82 -4.99
CA ASP A 67 -2.59 -10.71 -5.97
C ASP A 67 -1.58 -11.08 -7.07
N PHE A 68 -0.82 -12.15 -6.83
CA PHE A 68 0.22 -12.63 -7.76
C PHE A 68 -0.33 -12.99 -9.14
N SER A 69 -1.59 -13.40 -9.24
CA SER A 69 -2.21 -13.80 -10.51
C SER A 69 -2.28 -12.66 -11.53
N ARG A 70 -2.16 -11.41 -11.06
CA ARG A 70 -2.24 -10.20 -11.89
C ARG A 70 -0.88 -9.64 -12.28
N PHE A 71 0.23 -10.22 -11.83
CA PHE A 71 1.55 -9.68 -12.14
C PHE A 71 1.78 -9.65 -13.66
N SER A 72 1.44 -10.71 -14.40
CA SER A 72 1.57 -10.74 -15.87
C SER A 72 0.74 -9.69 -16.64
N GLN A 73 -0.15 -8.94 -15.97
CA GLN A 73 -0.99 -7.90 -16.58
C GLN A 73 -0.31 -6.52 -16.60
N ALA A 74 0.80 -6.34 -15.89
CA ALA A 74 1.57 -5.11 -15.86
C ALA A 74 3.01 -5.36 -16.34
N LYS A 75 3.82 -4.30 -16.44
CA LYS A 75 5.23 -4.37 -16.89
C LYS A 75 6.23 -4.01 -15.81
N LEU A 76 5.74 -3.36 -14.75
CA LEU A 76 6.55 -2.77 -13.70
C LEU A 76 5.82 -2.95 -12.38
N LEU A 77 6.54 -3.48 -11.39
CA LEU A 77 6.09 -3.49 -10.00
C LEU A 77 6.78 -2.32 -9.29
N SER A 78 5.97 -1.42 -8.74
CA SER A 78 6.43 -0.40 -7.82
C SER A 78 5.97 -0.76 -6.42
N LEU A 79 6.93 -1.01 -5.53
CA LEU A 79 6.65 -1.16 -4.11
C LEU A 79 6.84 0.20 -3.43
N ALA A 80 5.73 0.87 -3.14
CA ALA A 80 5.72 2.19 -2.51
C ALA A 80 6.09 2.09 -1.03
N SER A 81 7.34 2.45 -0.71
CA SER A 81 7.93 2.53 0.63
C SER A 81 8.13 1.18 1.35
N ILE A 82 9.32 0.61 1.21
CA ILE A 82 9.79 -0.49 2.09
C ILE A 82 9.77 -0.01 3.54
N PHE A 83 9.42 -0.91 4.47
CA PHE A 83 9.24 -0.67 5.92
C PHE A 83 7.96 0.05 6.34
N ASN A 84 7.23 0.68 5.42
CA ASN A 84 6.00 1.41 5.77
C ASN A 84 4.91 0.47 6.33
N SER A 85 4.78 -0.73 5.78
CA SER A 85 3.88 -1.78 6.28
C SER A 85 4.70 -2.92 6.87
N PRO A 86 4.86 -3.00 8.21
CA PRO A 86 5.86 -3.89 8.82
C PRO A 86 5.64 -5.39 8.61
N LEU A 87 4.43 -5.80 8.23
CA LEU A 87 4.14 -7.22 7.91
C LEU A 87 4.60 -7.62 6.50
N LEU A 88 4.96 -6.65 5.66
CA LEU A 88 5.74 -6.88 4.44
C LEU A 88 7.23 -6.92 4.80
N ASP A 89 7.60 -7.92 5.58
CA ASP A 89 8.96 -8.14 6.05
C ASP A 89 9.89 -8.67 4.94
N GLY A 90 11.18 -8.89 5.26
CA GLY A 90 12.15 -9.35 4.28
C GLY A 90 11.77 -10.68 3.58
N LYS A 91 11.05 -11.58 4.26
CA LYS A 91 10.59 -12.83 3.64
C LYS A 91 9.43 -12.57 2.69
N ALA A 92 8.45 -11.78 3.11
CA ALA A 92 7.33 -11.39 2.27
C ALA A 92 7.80 -10.64 1.02
N LEU A 93 8.73 -9.70 1.17
CA LEU A 93 9.31 -8.95 0.06
C LEU A 93 10.08 -9.84 -0.92
N THR A 94 10.85 -10.80 -0.39
CA THR A 94 11.59 -11.76 -1.23
C THR A 94 10.62 -12.59 -2.08
N GLU A 95 9.54 -13.08 -1.48
CA GLU A 95 8.50 -13.81 -2.22
C GLU A 95 7.85 -12.93 -3.29
N ILE A 96 7.43 -11.72 -2.92
CA ILE A 96 6.81 -10.77 -3.85
C ILE A 96 7.71 -10.49 -5.05
N PHE A 97 8.98 -10.20 -4.83
CA PHE A 97 9.91 -9.90 -5.92
C PHE A 97 10.30 -11.14 -6.72
N THR A 98 10.29 -12.34 -6.11
CA THR A 98 10.50 -13.59 -6.83
C THR A 98 9.35 -13.86 -7.80
N GLN A 99 8.11 -13.70 -7.35
CA GLN A 99 6.92 -13.83 -8.20
C GLN A 99 6.91 -12.77 -9.32
N ALA A 100 7.33 -11.55 -9.03
CA ALA A 100 7.39 -10.47 -10.02
C ALA A 100 8.48 -10.67 -11.08
N LYS A 101 9.61 -11.31 -10.74
CA LYS A 101 10.75 -11.53 -11.65
C LYS A 101 10.61 -12.74 -12.57
N ASN A 102 9.47 -13.43 -12.58
CA ASN A 102 9.30 -14.67 -13.32
C ASN A 102 9.84 -14.53 -14.77
N PRO A 103 10.87 -15.31 -15.17
CA PRO A 103 11.72 -15.03 -16.34
C PRO A 103 11.04 -15.05 -17.71
N ALA A 104 9.74 -15.33 -17.79
CA ALA A 104 8.96 -15.21 -19.01
C ALA A 104 8.58 -13.75 -19.34
N ASP A 105 8.60 -12.85 -18.35
CA ASP A 105 8.16 -11.47 -18.50
C ASP A 105 9.31 -10.48 -18.27
N ASP A 106 9.43 -9.47 -19.13
CA ASP A 106 10.42 -8.37 -19.05
C ASP A 106 10.00 -7.38 -17.94
N TYR A 107 10.04 -7.86 -16.70
CA TYR A 107 9.44 -7.19 -15.54
C TYR A 107 10.47 -6.37 -14.77
N LEU A 108 10.30 -5.05 -14.75
CA LEU A 108 11.16 -4.15 -13.98
C LEU A 108 10.61 -3.97 -12.56
N CYS A 109 11.39 -4.31 -11.54
CA CYS A 109 11.07 -3.97 -10.15
C CYS A 109 11.75 -2.66 -9.77
N ARG A 110 10.98 -1.64 -9.38
CA ARG A 110 11.50 -0.39 -8.80
C ARG A 110 11.05 -0.23 -7.36
N TYR A 111 11.92 0.36 -6.56
CA TYR A 111 11.64 0.75 -5.18
C TYR A 111 11.63 2.27 -5.10
N ASP A 112 10.70 2.83 -4.32
CA ASP A 112 10.66 4.25 -4.01
C ASP A 112 10.81 4.43 -2.50
N GLN A 113 11.71 5.31 -2.10
CA GLN A 113 12.02 5.64 -0.71
C GLN A 113 11.55 7.06 -0.47
N THR A 114 10.25 7.24 -0.26
CA THR A 114 9.74 8.51 0.28
C THR A 114 10.14 8.56 1.75
N ALA A 115 11.23 9.26 2.04
CA ALA A 115 11.55 9.68 3.40
C ALA A 115 10.36 10.51 3.92
N VAL A 116 9.85 10.14 5.09
CA VAL A 116 9.04 11.06 5.88
C VAL A 116 10.04 12.00 6.51
N GLU A 117 10.33 13.10 5.82
CA GLU A 117 10.90 14.32 6.42
C GLU A 117 9.79 15.07 7.16
#